data_AF-A0A534KNL3-F1
#
_entry.id   AF-A0A534KNL3-F1
#
_cell.length_a   1.000
_cell.length_b   1.000
_cell.length_c   1.000
_cell.angle_alpha   90.00
_cell.angle_beta   90.00
_cell.angle_gamma   90.00
#
_symmetry.space_group_name_H-M   'P 1'
#
loop_
_entity.id
_entity.type
_entity.pdbx_description
1 polymer ?
#
loop_
_entity_poly.entity_id
_entity_poly.type
_entity_poly.pdbx_seq_one_letter_code
_entity_poly.pdbx_strand_id
1 'polypeptide(L)' 'MHMGDGWRGPLDKIDAFRYEIPRSYKPAMRTNGVIFIDEPMVAQLRQDQAPEQV' A
#
# COMPACT_ATOMS: atom_id res chain seq x y z
N MET A 1 19.75 -12.22 -9.38
CA MET A 1 19.16 -10.89 -9.10
C MET A 1 17.82 -11.10 -8.43
N HIS A 2 17.77 -11.03 -7.10
CA HIS A 2 16.48 -11.05 -6.41
C HIS A 2 15.88 -9.66 -6.60
N MET A 3 15.06 -9.51 -7.64
CA MET A 3 14.16 -8.38 -7.78
C MET A 3 13.20 -8.55 -6.60
N GLY A 4 13.38 -7.76 -5.53
CA GLY A 4 12.57 -7.88 -4.32
C GLY A 4 11.10 -7.82 -4.73
N ASP A 5 10.31 -8.81 -4.29
CA ASP A 5 8.87 -8.82 -4.50
C ASP A 5 8.27 -7.64 -3.74
N GLY A 6 8.23 -6.48 -4.41
CA GLY A 6 7.59 -5.30 -3.87
C GLY A 6 6.09 -5.53 -3.68
N TRP A 7 5.48 -4.78 -2.76
CA TRP A 7 4.11 -5.03 -2.33
C TRP A 7 3.09 -4.81 -3.46
N ARG A 8 2.27 -5.84 -3.72
CA ARG A 8 1.23 -5.86 -4.78
C ARG A 8 -0.20 -5.84 -4.22
N GLY A 9 -0.38 -5.44 -2.97
CA GLY A 9 -1.71 -5.36 -2.36
C GLY A 9 -2.61 -4.28 -2.99
N PRO A 10 -3.90 -4.29 -2.61
CA PRO A 10 -4.88 -3.30 -3.05
C PRO A 10 -4.50 -1.92 -2.49
N LEU A 11 -4.48 -0.93 -3.37
CA LEU A 11 -4.13 0.45 -3.06
C LEU A 11 -5.04 1.37 -3.87
N ASP A 12 -6.16 1.76 -3.27
CA ASP A 12 -7.18 2.58 -3.91
C ASP A 12 -6.92 4.06 -3.63
N LYS A 13 -6.83 4.89 -4.66
CA LYS A 13 -6.59 6.35 -4.50
C LYS A 13 -7.84 7.02 -3.94
N ILE A 14 -7.73 7.65 -2.78
CA ILE A 14 -8.80 8.45 -2.16
C ILE A 14 -8.72 9.90 -2.65
N ASP A 15 -7.53 10.50 -2.55
CA ASP A 15 -7.25 11.88 -2.98
C ASP A 15 -5.82 12.04 -3.53
N ALA A 16 -5.34 13.27 -3.71
CA ALA A 16 -4.02 13.55 -4.29
C ALA A 16 -2.87 12.93 -3.49
N PHE A 17 -3.05 12.73 -2.19
CA PHE A 17 -2.00 12.32 -1.25
C PHE A 17 -2.40 11.12 -0.39
N ARG A 18 -3.61 10.57 -0.56
CA ARG A 18 -4.13 9.49 0.29
C ARG A 18 -4.55 8.30 -0.54
N TYR A 19 -4.09 7.14 -0.09
CA TYR A 19 -4.44 5.85 -0.66
C TYR A 19 -4.94 4.92 0.43
N GLU A 20 -5.91 4.09 0.12
CA GLU A 20 -6.52 3.16 1.06
C GLU A 20 -6.09 1.71 0.76
N ILE A 21 -5.83 0.98 1.83
CA ILE A 21 -5.78 -0.47 1.82
C ILE A 21 -7.07 -0.96 2.51
N PRO A 22 -8.00 -1.59 1.77
CA PRO A 22 -9.26 -2.01 2.35
C PRO A 22 -9.03 -3.06 3.44
N ARG A 23 -9.81 -3.00 4.54
CA ARG A 23 -9.75 -3.97 5.64
C ARG A 23 -9.91 -5.43 5.20
N SER A 24 -10.55 -5.65 4.05
CA SER A 24 -10.76 -6.98 3.47
C SER A 24 -9.47 -7.59 2.91
N TYR A 25 -8.40 -6.81 2.78
CA TYR A 25 -7.12 -7.28 2.26
C TYR A 25 -6.51 -8.40 3.13
N LYS A 26 -6.56 -8.25 4.46
CA LYS A 26 -6.05 -9.24 5.41
C LYS A 26 -7.07 -9.48 6.52
N PRO A 27 -7.37 -10.75 6.87
CA PRO A 27 -8.30 -11.06 7.97
C PRO A 27 -7.92 -10.44 9.33
N ALA A 28 -6.64 -10.14 9.55
CA ALA A 28 -6.15 -9.51 10.77
C ALA A 28 -6.44 -7.99 10.83
N MET A 29 -6.78 -7.35 9.71
CA MET A 29 -7.08 -5.91 9.68
C MET A 29 -8.45 -5.65 10.29
N ARG A 30 -8.49 -4.74 11.27
CA ARG A 30 -9.72 -4.31 11.94
C ARG A 30 -10.36 -3.07 11.31
N THR A 31 -9.59 -2.33 10.50
CA THR A 31 -9.99 -1.09 9.82
C THR A 31 -9.27 -0.97 8.48
N ASN A 32 -9.71 -0.05 7.63
CA ASN A 32 -8.98 0.31 6.41
C ASN A 32 -7.67 1.01 6.80
N GLY A 33 -6.57 0.64 6.14
CA GLY A 33 -5.31 1.35 6.24
C GLY A 33 -5.31 2.56 5.32
N VAL A 34 -4.74 3.68 5.74
CA VAL A 34 -4.57 4.86 4.89
C VAL A 34 -3.08 5.17 4.81
N ILE A 35 -2.57 5.22 3.59
CA ILE A 35 -1.20 5.58 3.26
C ILE A 35 -1.20 7.00 2.71
N PHE A 36 -0.35 7.85 3.28
CA PHE A 36 -0.13 9.21 2.81
C PHE A 36 1.11 9.25 1.92
N ILE A 37 0.92 9.44 0.63
CA ILE A 37 2.00 9.43 -0.36
C ILE A 37 1.59 10.20 -1.62
N ASP A 38 2.54 10.87 -2.27
CA ASP A 38 2.30 11.54 -3.54
C ASP A 38 2.24 10.51 -4.68
N GLU A 39 1.40 10.77 -5.69
CA GLU A 39 1.25 9.93 -6.88
C GLU A 39 2.56 9.47 -7.55
N PRO A 40 3.58 10.33 -7.78
CA PRO A 40 4.84 9.86 -8.36
C PRO A 40 5.63 8.91 -7.45
N MET A 41 5.39 8.92 -6.13
CA MET A 41 6.07 8.06 -5.17
C MET A 41 5.37 6.70 -4.99
N VAL A 42 4.15 6.52 -5.50
CA VAL A 42 3.41 5.23 -5.46
C VAL A 42 4.20 4.11 -6.14
N ALA A 43 4.92 4.42 -7.22
CA ALA A 43 5.78 3.45 -7.90
C ALA A 43 6.88 2.91 -6.97
N GLN A 44 7.41 3.77 -6.10
CA GLN A 44 8.44 3.41 -5.12
C GLN A 44 7.85 2.60 -3.96
N LEU A 45 6.63 2.93 -3.50
CA LEU A 45 5.88 2.14 -2.51
C LEU A 45 5.66 0.70 -2.98
N ARG A 46 5.40 0.49 -4.28
CA ARG A 46 5.22 -0.84 -4.88
C ARG A 46 6.53 -1.63 -5.02
N GLN A 47 7.69 -1.01 -4.81
CA GLN A 47 8.97 -1.69 -4.70
C GLN A 47 9.35 -1.95 -3.24
N ASP A 48 8.59 -1.39 -2.30
CA ASP A 48 8.78 -1.51 -0.86
C ASP A 48 7.90 -2.64 -0.30
N GLN A 49 8.32 -3.22 0.82
CA GLN A 49 7.56 -4.20 1.62
C GLN A 49 6.92 -3.55 2.86
N ALA A 50 7.18 -2.27 3.13
CA ALA A 50 6.63 -1.54 4.27
C ALA A 50 5.10 -1.71 4.47
N PRO A 51 4.25 -1.73 3.41
CA PRO A 51 2.81 -1.93 3.58
C PRO A 51 2.41 -3.34 4.08
N GLU A 52 3.30 -4.32 4.07
CA GLU A 52 3.00 -5.65 4.61
C GLU A 52 3.05 -5.71 6.13
N GLN A 53 3.80 -4.81 6.77
CA GLN A 53 3.95 -4.75 8.23
C GLN A 53 2.80 -4.01 8.93
N VAL A 54 1.89 -3.40 8.16
CA VAL A 54 0.72 -2.63 8.62
C VAL A 54 -0.51 -3.54 8.73
#